data_AF-A0A0G0U848-F1
#
_entry.id   AF-A0A0G0U848-F1
#
_cell.length_a   1.000
_cell.length_b   1.000
_cell.length_c   1.000
_cell.angle_alpha   90.00
_cell.angle_beta   90.00
_cell.angle_gamma   90.00
#
_symmetry.space_group_name_H-M   'P 1'
#
loop_
_entity.id
_entity.type
_entity.pdbx_description
1 polymer ?
#
loop_
_entity_poly.entity_id
_entity_poly.type
_entity_poly.pdbx_seq_one_letter_code
_entity_poly.pdbx_strand_id
1 'polypeptide(L)'
;MQKVRLQKGGRVFKGIIAFALMFLLDLTFVYLTVTSTNIGFAMFWGIFAFGCIFSTIKIAYLAYKTNEWPEVTGGPSITYLNQPRNKR
;
A
#
# COMPACT_ATOMS: atom_id res chain seq x y z
N MET A 1 15.68 -9.39 -25.54
CA MET A 1 15.08 -9.86 -24.26
C MET A 1 15.50 -9.07 -23.00
N GLN A 2 16.46 -8.15 -23.07
CA GLN A 2 17.03 -7.45 -21.89
C GLN A 2 16.13 -6.30 -21.34
N LYS A 3 15.32 -5.65 -22.20
CA LYS A 3 14.43 -4.53 -21.81
C LYS A 3 13.32 -4.91 -20.81
N VAL A 4 12.88 -6.17 -20.80
CA VAL A 4 11.78 -6.63 -19.92
C VAL A 4 12.22 -6.70 -18.45
N ARG A 5 13.47 -7.07 -18.17
CA ARG A 5 13.97 -7.17 -16.78
C ARG A 5 14.18 -5.80 -16.14
N LEU A 6 14.64 -4.80 -16.90
CA LEU A 6 14.82 -3.43 -16.41
C LEU A 6 13.49 -2.76 -16.02
N GLN A 7 12.42 -3.00 -16.79
CA GLN A 7 11.08 -2.52 -16.41
C GLN A 7 10.50 -3.23 -15.18
N LYS A 8 10.89 -4.49 -14.92
CA LYS A 8 10.44 -5.23 -13.73
C LYS A 8 11.14 -4.72 -12.46
N GLY A 9 12.45 -4.45 -12.52
CA GLY A 9 13.19 -3.87 -11.40
C GLY A 9 12.72 -2.45 -11.02
N GLY A 10 12.46 -1.59 -12.00
CA GLY A 10 11.94 -0.24 -11.75
C GLY A 10 10.53 -0.22 -11.14
N ARG A 11 9.67 -1.19 -11.47
CA ARG A 11 8.33 -1.34 -10.86
C ARG A 11 8.39 -1.80 -9.41
N VAL A 12 9.27 -2.75 -9.10
CA VAL A 12 9.49 -3.21 -7.72
C VAL A 12 10.03 -2.07 -6.84
N PHE A 13 10.98 -1.29 -7.34
CA PHE A 13 11.54 -0.15 -6.61
C PHE A 13 10.48 0.93 -6.32
N LYS A 14 9.62 1.26 -7.30
CA LYS A 14 8.47 2.17 -7.08
C LYS A 14 7.49 1.64 -6.04
N GLY A 15 7.23 0.33 -6.03
CA GLY A 15 6.37 -0.33 -5.03
C GLY A 15 6.93 -0.22 -3.61
N ILE A 16 8.24 -0.45 -3.44
CA ILE A 16 8.92 -0.31 -2.14
C ILE A 16 8.87 1.13 -1.64
N ILE A 17 9.12 2.12 -2.51
CA ILE A 17 9.03 3.54 -2.14
C ILE A 17 7.59 3.91 -1.74
N ALA A 18 6.60 3.47 -2.52
CA ALA A 18 5.20 3.72 -2.20
C ALA A 18 4.81 3.10 -0.86
N PHE A 19 5.28 1.88 -0.57
CA PHE A 19 5.06 1.22 0.71
C PHE A 19 5.71 1.99 1.88
N ALA A 20 6.96 2.44 1.72
CA ALA A 20 7.64 3.23 2.73
C ALA A 20 6.90 4.56 3.01
N LEU A 21 6.36 5.21 1.98
CA LEU A 21 5.54 6.42 2.13
C LEU A 21 4.21 6.14 2.85
N MET A 22 3.51 5.05 2.51
CA MET A 22 2.29 4.65 3.22
C MET A 22 2.57 4.34 4.70
N PHE A 23 3.67 3.65 4.98
CA PHE A 23 4.08 3.33 6.35
C PHE A 23 4.44 4.59 7.16
N LEU A 24 5.11 5.57 6.55
CA LEU A 24 5.37 6.87 7.17
C LEU A 24 4.09 7.65 7.48
N LEU A 25 3.10 7.58 6.58
CA LEU A 25 1.79 8.19 6.82
C LEU A 25 1.06 7.51 7.97
N ASP A 26 1.07 6.17 8.04
CA ASP A 26 0.50 5.41 9.16
C ASP A 26 1.10 5.85 10.50
N LEU A 27 2.44 5.96 10.58
CA LEU A 27 3.14 6.45 11.77
C LEU A 27 2.75 7.89 12.12
N THR A 28 2.52 8.73 11.12
CA THR A 28 2.08 10.12 11.34
C THR A 28 0.69 10.18 11.97
N PHE A 29 -0.26 9.37 11.50
CA PHE A 29 -1.60 9.32 12.10
C PHE A 29 -1.60 8.72 13.51
N VAL A 30 -0.76 7.70 13.75
CA VAL A 30 -0.55 7.17 15.11
C VAL A 30 0.05 8.24 16.02
N TYR A 31 1.06 8.97 15.54
CA TYR A 31 1.67 10.08 16.29
C TYR A 31 0.62 11.14 16.66
N LEU A 32 -0.15 11.62 15.67
CA LEU A 32 -1.24 12.59 15.90
C LEU A 32 -2.28 12.09 16.90
N THR A 33 -2.58 10.79 16.87
CA THR A 33 -3.49 10.16 17.83
C THR A 33 -2.95 10.21 19.25
N VAL A 34 -1.67 9.85 19.45
CA VAL A 34 -1.03 9.77 20.77
C VAL A 34 -0.72 11.16 21.33
N THR A 35 -0.35 12.12 20.48
CA THR A 35 -0.05 13.49 20.92
C THR A 35 -1.28 14.39 21.05
N SER A 36 -2.46 13.93 20.62
CA SER A 36 -3.68 14.71 20.75
C SER A 36 -4.10 14.82 22.20
N THR A 37 -4.13 16.06 22.71
CA THR A 37 -4.63 16.38 24.05
C THR A 37 -6.16 16.40 24.14
N ASN A 38 -6.84 16.41 22.99
CA ASN A 38 -8.30 16.33 22.90
C ASN A 38 -8.73 14.91 22.53
N ILE A 39 -9.53 14.28 23.39
CA ILE A 39 -10.01 12.91 23.23
C ILE A 39 -10.80 12.71 21.93
N GLY A 40 -11.63 13.69 21.52
CA GLY A 40 -12.40 13.61 20.29
C GLY A 40 -11.51 13.59 19.05
N PHE A 41 -10.48 14.43 19.01
CA PHE A 41 -9.49 14.42 17.93
C PHE A 41 -8.63 13.16 17.97
N ALA A 42 -8.24 12.67 19.16
CA ALA A 42 -7.49 11.42 19.30
C ALA A 42 -8.28 10.23 18.73
N MET A 43 -9.58 10.13 19.04
CA MET A 43 -10.44 9.08 18.49
C MET A 43 -10.58 9.20 16.96
N PHE A 44 -10.75 10.41 16.43
CA PHE A 44 -10.84 10.63 14.98
C PHE A 44 -9.57 10.18 14.26
N TRP A 45 -8.40 10.63 14.73
CA TRP A 45 -7.11 10.22 14.17
C TRP A 45 -6.86 8.72 14.35
N GLY A 46 -7.28 8.13 15.46
CA GLY A 46 -7.11 6.70 15.74
C GLY A 46 -7.92 5.81 14.79
N ILE A 47 -9.17 6.18 14.49
CA ILE A 47 -9.99 5.46 13.50
C ILE A 47 -9.35 5.57 12.11
N PHE A 48 -8.85 6.76 11.76
CA PHE A 48 -8.18 6.97 10.47
C PHE A 48 -6.88 6.16 10.36
N ALA A 49 -6.04 6.19 11.41
CA ALA A 49 -4.81 5.41 11.51
C ALA A 49 -5.09 3.91 11.36
N PHE A 50 -6.13 3.39 12.03
CA PHE A 50 -6.50 1.98 11.94
C PHE A 50 -6.88 1.57 10.51
N GLY A 51 -7.67 2.40 9.81
CA GLY A 51 -8.05 2.16 8.42
C GLY A 51 -6.85 2.15 7.46
N CYS A 52 -5.94 3.12 7.61
CA CYS A 52 -4.74 3.20 6.79
C CYS A 52 -3.81 2.00 7.03
N ILE A 53 -3.52 1.66 8.29
CA ILE A 53 -2.70 0.51 8.66
C ILE A 53 -3.29 -0.79 8.11
N PHE A 54 -4.60 -1.00 8.24
CA PHE A 54 -5.26 -2.19 7.70
C PHE A 54 -5.08 -2.31 6.18
N SER A 55 -5.20 -1.19 5.45
CA SER A 55 -4.95 -1.14 4.01
C SER A 55 -3.49 -1.45 3.67
N THR A 56 -2.54 -0.87 4.41
CA THR A 56 -1.10 -1.10 4.25
C THR A 56 -0.75 -2.59 4.45
N ILE A 57 -1.29 -3.23 5.49
CA ILE A 57 -1.11 -4.67 5.75
C ILE A 57 -1.67 -5.51 4.59
N LYS A 58 -2.85 -5.17 4.08
CA LYS A 58 -3.48 -5.90 2.96
C LYS A 58 -2.63 -5.81 1.68
N ILE A 59 -2.10 -4.63 1.37
CA ILE A 59 -1.21 -4.39 0.23
C ILE A 59 0.10 -5.17 0.40
N ALA A 60 0.70 -5.14 1.58
CA ALA A 60 1.91 -5.89 1.90
C ALA A 60 1.71 -7.41 1.77
N TYR A 61 0.59 -7.91 2.29
CA TYR A 61 0.23 -9.33 2.19
C TYR A 61 0.04 -9.77 0.74
N LEU A 62 -0.61 -8.94 -0.08
CA LEU A 62 -0.77 -9.21 -1.50
C LEU A 62 0.58 -9.25 -2.21
N ALA A 63 1.44 -8.26 -1.97
CA ALA A 63 2.79 -8.19 -2.55
C ALA A 63 3.66 -9.40 -2.15
N TYR A 64 3.56 -9.84 -0.89
CA TYR A 64 4.23 -11.04 -0.40
C TYR A 64 3.74 -12.30 -1.12
N LYS A 65 2.42 -12.47 -1.27
CA LYS A 65 1.82 -13.65 -1.90
C LYS A 65 2.12 -13.73 -3.41
N THR A 66 2.14 -12.60 -4.10
CA THR A 66 2.30 -12.55 -5.57
C THR A 66 3.75 -12.40 -6.01
N ASN A 67 4.70 -12.11 -5.11
CA ASN A 67 6.07 -11.67 -5.42
C ASN A 67 6.12 -10.47 -6.37
N GLU A 68 5.02 -9.72 -6.48
CA GLU A 68 4.86 -8.58 -7.37
C GLU A 68 4.12 -7.47 -6.62
N TRP A 69 4.71 -6.28 -6.55
CA TRP A 69 4.07 -5.13 -5.92
C TRP A 69 2.81 -4.75 -6.70
N PRO A 70 1.64 -4.58 -6.04
CA PRO A 70 0.44 -4.14 -6.72
C PRO A 70 0.70 -2.79 -7.38
N GLU A 71 0.35 -2.66 -8.65
CA GLU A 71 0.53 -1.41 -9.38
C GLU A 71 -0.33 -0.34 -8.70
N VAL A 72 0.34 0.66 -8.11
CA VAL A 72 -0.28 1.82 -7.45
C VAL A 72 -0.81 2.77 -8.54
N THR A 73 -1.68 2.27 -9.40
CA THR A 73 -2.52 3.10 -10.26
C THR A 73 -3.81 3.31 -9.50
N GLY A 74 -3.98 4.51 -8.94
CA GLY A 74 -5.12 4.94 -8.13
C GLY A 74 -6.44 4.95 -8.91
N GLY A 75 -6.94 3.77 -9.24
CA GLY A 75 -8.27 3.56 -9.80
C GLY A 75 -9.05 2.58 -8.93
N PRO A 76 -10.37 2.78 -8.73
CA PRO A 76 -11.24 1.78 -8.17
C PRO A 76 -11.46 0.72 -9.27
N SER A 77 -10.48 -0.17 -9.46
CA SER A 77 -10.65 -1.20 -10.45
C SER A 77 -10.05 -2.51 -9.95
N ILE A 78 -10.98 -3.39 -9.61
CA ILE A 78 -10.86 -4.82 -9.36
C ILE A 78 -10.30 -5.56 -10.62
N THR A 79 -9.74 -4.83 -11.59
CA THR A 79 -9.41 -5.31 -12.94
C THR A 79 -8.15 -6.17 -12.99
N TYR A 80 -7.34 -6.22 -11.93
CA TYR A 80 -6.17 -7.12 -11.88
C TYR A 80 -6.48 -8.50 -11.28
N LEU A 81 -7.64 -8.68 -10.61
CA LEU A 81 -8.02 -9.96 -10.00
C LEU A 81 -8.67 -10.94 -10.98
N ASN A 82 -9.01 -10.49 -12.19
CA ASN A 82 -9.72 -11.28 -13.20
C ASN A 82 -9.00 -11.34 -14.55
N GLN A 83 -7.67 -11.14 -14.60
CA GLN A 83 -6.96 -11.55 -15.80
C GLN A 83 -6.63 -13.05 -15.69
N PRO A 84 -7.38 -13.95 -16.35
CA PRO A 84 -7.03 -15.36 -16.34
C PRO A 84 -5.62 -15.49 -16.89
N ARG A 85 -4.79 -16.20 -16.13
CA ARG A 85 -3.48 -16.71 -16.53
C ARG A 85 -3.69 -17.77 -17.61
N ASN A 86 -4.16 -17.39 -18.78
CA ASN A 86 -4.05 -18.21 -19.96
C ASN A 86 -3.90 -17.36 -21.23
N LYS A 87 -2.63 -17.07 -21.56
CA LYS A 87 -2.19 -16.89 -22.94
C LYS A 87 -1.25 -18.06 -23.25
N ARG A 88 -1.81 -19.24 -23.43
CA ARG A 88 -1.26 -20.31 -24.27
C ARG A 88 -2.41 -21.08 -24.90
#